data_AF-A0A962M7D3-F1
#
_entry.id   AF-A0A962M7D3-F1
#
_cell.length_a   1.000
_cell.length_b   1.000
_cell.length_c   1.000
_cell.angle_alpha   90.00
_cell.angle_beta   90.00
_cell.angle_gamma   90.00
#
_symmetry.space_group_name_H-M   'P 1'
#
loop_
_entity.id
_entity.type
_entity.pdbx_description
1 polymer ?
#
loop_
_entity_poly.entity_id
_entity_poly.type
_entity_poly.pdbx_seq_one_letter_code
_entity_poly.pdbx_strand_id
1 'polypeptide(L)'
;MNSITLNEFVDKVYCLNLKNRTDRMIHMDDQFSIIGVEYERFDAVNGRDLSEEEITVCHDDFKTKDQARGAQGAIKTHRSVLKDAIDNDYEKIAVFEDDLVFCSDFKDRFEYYVSSVPNDWDIMYLGCHYHACPNP
;
A
#
# COMPACT_ATOMS: atom_id res chain seq x y z
N MET A 1 -19.23 4.66 22.37
CA MET A 1 -18.47 3.54 21.75
C MET A 1 -17.09 4.09 21.49
N ASN A 2 -16.03 3.34 21.81
CA ASN A 2 -14.68 3.76 21.43
C ASN A 2 -14.54 3.56 19.92
N SER A 3 -14.13 4.61 19.22
CA SER A 3 -13.87 4.57 17.78
C SER A 3 -12.63 3.70 17.53
N ILE A 4 -12.72 2.76 16.58
CA ILE A 4 -11.61 1.87 16.22
C ILE A 4 -10.71 2.59 15.22
N THR A 5 -9.45 2.82 15.60
CA THR A 5 -8.45 3.39 14.69
C THR A 5 -7.79 2.32 13.83
N LEU A 6 -7.15 2.72 12.73
CA LEU A 6 -6.42 1.78 11.86
C LEU A 6 -5.30 1.07 12.63
N ASN A 7 -4.52 1.79 13.43
CA ASN A 7 -3.43 1.21 14.22
C ASN A 7 -3.89 0.27 15.33
N GLU A 8 -5.14 0.35 15.79
CA GLU A 8 -5.73 -0.64 16.71
C GLU A 8 -6.31 -1.85 15.96
N PHE A 9 -6.68 -1.68 14.69
CA PHE A 9 -7.30 -2.72 13.89
C PHE A 9 -6.29 -3.68 13.26
N VAL A 10 -5.08 -3.21 12.92
CA VAL A 10 -4.01 -4.01 12.32
C VAL A 10 -2.77 -4.04 13.19
N ASP A 11 -1.98 -5.10 13.09
CA ASP A 11 -0.72 -5.26 13.82
C ASP A 11 0.38 -4.37 13.24
N LYS A 12 0.31 -4.10 11.94
CA LYS A 12 1.30 -3.29 11.23
C LYS A 12 0.71 -2.50 10.07
N VAL A 13 1.16 -1.25 9.93
CA VAL A 13 0.88 -0.40 8.79
C VAL A 13 2.18 -0.17 8.02
N TYR A 14 2.21 -0.55 6.74
CA TYR A 14 3.35 -0.32 5.85
C TYR A 14 3.04 0.77 4.81
N CYS A 15 4.01 1.64 4.55
CA CYS A 15 4.03 2.53 3.39
C CYS A 15 5.16 2.10 2.44
N LEU A 16 4.81 1.62 1.25
CA LEU A 16 5.75 1.16 0.25
C LEU A 16 6.31 2.35 -0.50
N ASN A 17 7.63 2.51 -0.47
CA ASN A 17 8.29 3.65 -1.13
C ASN A 17 9.63 3.22 -1.73
N LEU A 18 9.90 3.65 -2.96
CA LEU A 18 11.23 3.45 -3.54
C LEU A 18 12.26 4.29 -2.78
N LYS A 19 13.43 3.70 -2.50
CA LYS A 19 14.46 4.33 -1.66
C LYS A 19 14.81 5.77 -2.06
N ASN A 20 14.81 6.05 -3.36
CA ASN A 20 15.16 7.32 -3.97
C ASN A 20 13.98 8.30 -4.16
N ARG A 21 12.73 7.90 -3.86
CA ARG A 21 11.53 8.74 -4.00
C ARG A 21 11.20 9.44 -2.68
N THR A 22 12.17 10.24 -2.20
CA THR A 22 12.02 11.04 -0.97
C THR A 22 10.91 12.07 -1.09
N ASP A 23 10.65 12.59 -2.30
CA ASP A 23 9.54 13.49 -2.60
C ASP A 23 8.18 12.86 -2.27
N ARG A 24 7.99 11.59 -2.66
CA ARG A 24 6.77 10.84 -2.36
C ARG A 24 6.68 10.44 -0.91
N MET A 25 7.81 10.15 -0.28
CA MET A 25 7.81 9.84 1.15
C MET A 25 7.36 11.04 1.98
N ILE A 26 7.86 12.25 1.68
CA ILE A 26 7.42 13.48 2.31
C ILE A 26 5.91 13.69 2.11
N HIS A 27 5.41 13.48 0.89
CA HIS A 27 3.97 13.55 0.61
C HIS A 27 3.17 12.59 1.49
N MET A 28 3.60 11.33 1.61
CA MET A 28 2.90 10.37 2.45
C MET A 28 3.03 10.64 3.95
N ASP A 29 4.15 11.19 4.41
CA ASP A 29 4.28 11.68 5.79
C ASP A 29 3.18 12.69 6.12
N ASP A 30 2.96 13.66 5.24
CA ASP A 30 1.90 14.64 5.38
C ASP A 30 0.51 13.97 5.36
N GLN A 31 0.28 13.02 4.45
CA GLN A 31 -0.98 12.28 4.35
C GLN A 31 -1.29 11.47 5.62
N PHE A 32 -0.34 10.72 6.15
CA PHE A 32 -0.51 9.96 7.38
C PHE A 32 -0.68 10.86 8.61
N SER A 33 0.01 12.02 8.63
CA SER A 33 -0.16 13.02 9.68
C SER A 33 -1.59 13.56 9.75
N ILE A 34 -2.21 13.85 8.60
CA ILE A 34 -3.61 14.32 8.51
C ILE A 34 -4.57 13.32 9.18
N ILE A 35 -4.38 12.03 8.96
CA ILE A 35 -5.21 10.98 9.55
C ILE A 35 -4.67 10.46 10.88
N GLY A 36 -3.54 10.95 11.38
CA GLY A 36 -2.93 10.52 12.64
C GLY A 36 -2.70 9.01 12.72
N VAL A 37 -2.19 8.41 11.63
CA VAL A 37 -1.84 6.99 11.56
C VAL A 37 -0.33 6.84 11.64
N GLU A 38 0.13 5.97 12.54
CA GLU A 38 1.54 5.58 12.59
C GLU A 38 1.81 4.50 11.55
N TYR A 39 2.95 4.56 10.89
CA TYR A 39 3.31 3.63 9.83
C TYR A 39 4.81 3.35 9.80
N GLU A 40 5.19 2.24 9.17
CA GLU A 40 6.56 1.91 8.85
C GLU A 40 6.80 2.04 7.35
N ARG A 41 7.85 2.76 6.97
CA ARG A 41 8.32 2.79 5.59
C ARG A 41 8.94 1.44 5.23
N PHE A 42 8.45 0.83 4.17
CA PHE A 42 9.01 -0.38 3.60
C PHE A 42 9.74 -0.05 2.29
N ASP A 43 11.01 -0.44 2.19
CA ASP A 43 11.83 -0.18 1.00
C ASP A 43 11.32 -1.01 -0.19
N ALA A 44 10.70 -0.32 -1.16
CA ALA A 44 10.15 -0.96 -2.35
C ALA A 44 11.23 -1.32 -3.37
N VAL A 45 10.97 -2.40 -4.11
CA VAL A 45 11.85 -2.91 -5.17
C VAL A 45 11.62 -2.11 -6.44
N ASN A 46 12.66 -1.39 -6.90
CA ASN A 46 12.64 -0.76 -8.20
C ASN A 46 12.83 -1.82 -9.28
N GLY A 47 11.75 -2.14 -10.01
CA GLY A 47 11.79 -3.16 -11.05
C GLY A 47 12.75 -2.88 -12.22
N ARG A 48 13.24 -1.64 -12.35
CA ARG A 48 14.27 -1.27 -13.34
C ARG A 48 15.66 -1.77 -12.96
N ASP A 49 15.89 -2.07 -11.69
CA ASP A 49 17.17 -2.55 -11.16
C ASP A 49 17.26 -4.08 -11.18
N LEU A 50 16.18 -4.76 -11.58
CA LEU A 50 16.12 -6.22 -11.69
C LEU A 50 16.84 -6.72 -12.94
N SER A 51 17.56 -7.83 -12.78
CA SER A 51 18.11 -8.60 -13.90
C SER A 51 16.99 -9.27 -14.72
N GLU A 52 17.28 -9.65 -15.96
CA GLU A 52 16.29 -10.34 -16.81
C GLU A 52 15.85 -11.69 -16.23
N GLU A 53 16.72 -12.38 -15.48
CA GLU A 53 16.40 -13.64 -14.79
C GLU A 53 15.40 -13.45 -13.64
N GLU A 54 15.36 -12.25 -13.05
CA GLU A 54 14.45 -11.92 -11.96
C GLU A 54 13.06 -11.48 -12.44
N ILE A 55 12.91 -11.23 -13.75
CA ILE A 55 11.64 -10.86 -14.38
C ILE A 55 10.88 -12.13 -14.74
N THR A 56 9.79 -12.36 -14.02
CA THR A 56 8.88 -13.49 -14.23
C THR A 56 7.58 -13.08 -14.92
N VAL A 57 7.29 -11.77 -14.94
CA VAL A 57 6.11 -11.21 -15.61
C VAL A 57 6.28 -11.26 -17.12
N CYS A 58 5.33 -11.88 -17.82
CA CYS A 58 5.31 -11.92 -19.28
C CYS A 58 5.19 -10.51 -19.86
N HIS A 59 6.12 -10.16 -20.76
CA HIS A 59 6.11 -8.85 -21.41
C HIS A 59 4.84 -8.61 -22.25
N ASP A 60 4.21 -9.67 -22.75
CA ASP A 60 3.07 -9.59 -23.67
C ASP A 60 1.80 -9.01 -23.02
N ASP A 61 1.72 -9.00 -21.68
CA ASP A 61 0.62 -8.38 -20.92
C ASP A 61 0.76 -6.85 -20.80
N PHE A 62 1.90 -6.29 -21.22
CA PHE A 62 2.24 -4.88 -21.03
C PHE A 62 2.60 -4.18 -22.33
N LYS A 63 2.24 -2.89 -22.44
CA LYS A 63 2.54 -2.11 -23.66
C LYS A 63 4.03 -1.83 -23.83
N THR A 64 4.78 -1.84 -22.73
CA THR A 64 6.22 -1.50 -22.72
C THR A 64 6.99 -2.36 -21.72
N LYS A 65 8.28 -2.54 -21.98
CA LYS A 65 9.20 -3.21 -21.07
C LYS A 65 9.27 -2.52 -19.70
N ASP A 66 9.19 -1.19 -19.68
CA ASP A 66 9.21 -0.41 -18.44
C ASP A 66 7.97 -0.65 -17.58
N GLN A 67 6.79 -0.81 -18.19
CA GLN A 67 5.58 -1.18 -17.46
C GLN A 67 5.69 -2.59 -16.88
N ALA A 68 6.18 -3.56 -17.66
CA ALA A 68 6.40 -4.91 -17.18
C ALA A 68 7.39 -4.94 -15.99
N ARG A 69 8.47 -4.17 -16.08
CA ARG A 69 9.43 -4.00 -14.99
C ARG A 69 8.79 -3.34 -13.77
N GLY A 70 8.03 -2.26 -13.96
CA GLY A 70 7.27 -1.63 -12.88
C GLY A 70 6.36 -2.61 -12.14
N ALA A 71 5.58 -3.40 -12.89
CA ALA A 71 4.72 -4.44 -12.33
C ALA A 71 5.51 -5.52 -11.58
N GLN A 72 6.66 -5.95 -12.11
CA GLN A 72 7.55 -6.89 -11.43
C GLN A 72 8.07 -6.35 -10.09
N GLY A 73 8.44 -5.06 -10.05
CA GLY A 73 8.86 -4.36 -8.83
C GLY A 73 7.74 -4.35 -7.78
N ALA A 74 6.52 -4.01 -8.19
CA ALA A 74 5.35 -4.04 -7.31
C ALA A 74 5.10 -5.45 -6.76
N ILE A 75 5.05 -6.48 -7.62
CA ILE A 75 4.83 -7.88 -7.21
C ILE A 75 5.89 -8.33 -6.20
N LYS A 76 7.17 -8.04 -6.47
CA LYS A 76 8.26 -8.42 -5.55
C LYS A 76 8.16 -7.68 -4.22
N THR A 77 7.80 -6.39 -4.24
CA THR A 77 7.63 -5.58 -3.02
C THR A 77 6.50 -6.12 -2.16
N HIS A 78 5.31 -6.29 -2.73
CA HIS A 78 4.14 -6.83 -2.02
C HIS A 78 4.40 -8.22 -1.47
N ARG A 79 5.09 -9.09 -2.23
CA ARG A 79 5.50 -10.41 -1.74
C ARG A 79 6.46 -10.33 -0.55
N SER A 80 7.39 -9.38 -0.54
CA SER A 80 8.31 -9.17 0.58
C SER A 80 7.58 -8.67 1.83
N VAL A 81 6.57 -7.80 1.68
CA VAL A 81 5.73 -7.31 2.79
C VAL A 81 4.92 -8.45 3.40
N LEU A 82 4.29 -9.28 2.57
CA LEU A 82 3.57 -10.47 3.06
C LEU A 82 4.51 -11.46 3.77
N LYS A 83 5.74 -11.61 3.26
CA LYS A 83 6.76 -12.43 3.93
C LYS A 83 7.15 -11.84 5.28
N ASP A 84 7.37 -10.54 5.36
CA ASP A 84 7.69 -9.85 6.61
C ASP A 84 6.58 -10.01 7.66
N ALA A 85 5.33 -9.89 7.23
CA ALA A 85 4.17 -10.12 8.11
C ALA A 85 4.12 -11.56 8.65
N ILE A 86 4.38 -12.56 7.79
CA ILE A 86 4.47 -13.98 8.22
C ILE A 86 5.64 -14.18 9.19
N ASP A 87 6.82 -13.63 8.87
CA ASP A 87 8.04 -13.80 9.67
C ASP A 87 7.91 -13.12 11.06
N ASN A 88 7.01 -12.15 11.21
CA ASN A 88 6.70 -11.45 12.46
C ASN A 88 5.39 -11.90 13.14
N ASP A 89 4.76 -12.98 12.66
CA ASP A 89 3.49 -13.51 13.18
C ASP A 89 2.35 -12.47 13.25
N TYR A 90 2.30 -11.53 12.29
CA TYR A 90 1.19 -10.56 12.18
C TYR A 90 -0.07 -11.23 11.62
N GLU A 91 -1.21 -11.01 12.27
CA GLU A 91 -2.51 -11.53 11.83
C GLU A 91 -3.14 -10.61 10.77
N LYS A 92 -3.04 -9.29 10.97
CA LYS A 92 -3.58 -8.28 10.06
C LYS A 92 -2.56 -7.19 9.80
N ILE A 93 -2.38 -6.87 8.52
CA ILE A 93 -1.54 -5.75 8.08
C ILE A 93 -2.33 -4.80 7.19
N ALA A 94 -1.94 -3.53 7.17
CA ALA A 94 -2.37 -2.56 6.18
C ALA A 94 -1.18 -2.16 5.32
N VAL A 95 -1.38 -2.11 4.00
CA VAL A 95 -0.32 -1.81 3.02
C VAL A 95 -0.76 -0.65 2.14
N PHE A 96 0.04 0.42 2.12
CA PHE A 96 -0.22 1.65 1.37
C PHE A 96 0.92 1.93 0.39
N GLU A 97 0.61 2.44 -0.80
CA GLU A 97 1.59 2.91 -1.79
C GLU A 97 1.95 4.38 -1.56
N ASP A 98 3.06 4.85 -2.14
CA ASP A 98 3.61 6.19 -1.91
C ASP A 98 2.95 7.35 -2.68
N ASP A 99 1.87 7.11 -3.41
CA ASP A 99 1.17 8.10 -4.21
C ASP A 99 -0.33 8.21 -3.91
N LEU A 100 -0.71 7.84 -2.69
CA LEU A 100 -2.08 7.91 -2.22
C LEU A 100 -2.45 9.29 -1.66
N VAL A 101 -3.75 9.58 -1.63
CA VAL A 101 -4.32 10.74 -0.94
C VAL A 101 -5.49 10.23 -0.09
N PHE A 102 -5.49 10.55 1.20
CA PHE A 102 -6.60 10.18 2.08
C PHE A 102 -7.75 11.16 1.92
N CYS A 103 -8.98 10.64 1.91
CA CYS A 103 -10.16 11.48 2.00
C CYS A 103 -10.27 12.10 3.41
N SER A 104 -10.84 13.30 3.51
CA SER A 104 -10.96 14.03 4.78
C SER A 104 -11.79 13.30 5.83
N ASP A 105 -12.68 12.40 5.39
CA ASP A 105 -13.56 11.56 6.20
C ASP A 105 -13.06 10.11 6.31
N PHE A 106 -11.77 9.86 6.06
CA PHE A 106 -11.19 8.51 6.08
C PHE A 106 -11.46 7.75 7.38
N LYS A 107 -11.31 8.40 8.54
CA LYS A 107 -11.52 7.76 9.86
C LYS A 107 -12.94 7.24 10.02
N ASP A 108 -13.91 8.09 9.70
CA ASP A 108 -15.34 7.77 9.81
C ASP A 108 -15.71 6.63 8.86
N ARG A 109 -15.18 6.67 7.63
CA ARG A 109 -15.38 5.60 6.65
C ARG A 109 -14.74 4.30 7.10
N PHE A 110 -13.50 4.35 7.56
CA PHE A 110 -12.77 3.18 8.01
C PHE A 110 -13.52 2.48 9.14
N GLU A 111 -13.93 3.21 10.17
CA GLU A 111 -14.72 2.69 11.29
C GLU A 111 -16.02 2.02 10.80
N TYR A 112 -16.75 2.70 9.91
CA TYR A 112 -17.96 2.14 9.30
C TYR A 112 -17.68 0.84 8.54
N TYR A 113 -16.66 0.81 7.69
CA TYR A 113 -16.34 -0.37 6.88
C TYR A 113 -15.88 -1.56 7.70
N VAL A 114 -14.97 -1.37 8.67
CA VAL A 114 -14.48 -2.48 9.50
C VAL A 114 -15.56 -3.05 10.40
N SER A 115 -16.55 -2.24 10.82
CA SER A 115 -17.71 -2.73 11.56
C SER A 115 -18.69 -3.55 10.70
N SER A 116 -18.57 -3.46 9.37
CA SER A 116 -19.51 -4.08 8.42
C SER A 116 -18.90 -5.25 7.64
N VAL A 117 -17.57 -5.41 7.67
CA VAL A 117 -16.85 -6.50 7.01
C VAL A 117 -17.07 -7.82 7.77
N PRO A 118 -17.32 -8.96 7.09
CA PRO A 118 -17.38 -10.29 7.72
C PRO A 118 -16.11 -10.60 8.49
N ASN A 119 -16.14 -11.41 9.54
CA ASN A 119 -14.93 -11.71 10.33
C ASN A 119 -13.90 -12.58 9.59
N ASP A 120 -14.29 -13.24 8.49
CA ASP A 120 -13.51 -14.21 7.73
C ASP A 120 -13.00 -13.66 6.39
N TRP A 121 -12.65 -12.38 6.35
CA TRP A 121 -12.08 -11.74 5.17
C TRP A 121 -10.60 -12.09 4.98
N ASP A 122 -10.17 -12.32 3.74
CA ASP A 122 -8.75 -12.47 3.39
C ASP A 122 -8.10 -11.13 2.99
N ILE A 123 -8.82 -10.32 2.20
CA ILE A 123 -8.33 -9.01 1.73
C ILE A 123 -9.45 -7.98 1.80
N MET A 124 -9.17 -6.84 2.44
CA MET A 124 -10.02 -5.64 2.44
C MET A 124 -9.38 -4.54 1.59
N TYR A 125 -10.09 -4.09 0.54
CA TYR A 125 -9.61 -3.01 -0.32
C TYR A 125 -10.14 -1.66 0.15
N LEU A 126 -9.25 -0.74 0.54
CA LEU A 126 -9.60 0.53 1.19
C LEU A 126 -9.66 1.74 0.24
N GLY A 127 -9.35 1.57 -1.04
CA GLY A 127 -9.15 2.69 -1.96
C GLY A 127 -9.78 2.48 -3.33
N CYS A 128 -9.43 3.35 -4.28
CA CYS A 128 -9.70 3.16 -5.70
C CYS A 128 -8.71 4.01 -6.51
N HIS A 129 -8.56 3.69 -7.80
CA HIS A 129 -7.81 4.52 -8.74
C HIS A 129 -8.76 5.47 -9.48
N TYR A 130 -8.46 6.77 -9.44
CA TYR A 130 -9.16 7.77 -10.25
C TYR A 130 -8.42 7.99 -11.57
N HIS A 131 -9.07 7.70 -12.70
CA HIS A 131 -8.51 7.92 -14.04
C HIS A 131 -8.65 9.37 -14.56
N ALA A 132 -9.16 10.30 -13.74
CA ALA A 132 -9.19 11.72 -14.03
C ALA A 132 -9.07 12.52 -12.72
N CYS A 133 -8.40 13.67 -12.78
CA CYS A 133 -8.43 14.66 -11.69
C CYS A 133 -9.90 15.06 -11.49
N PRO A 134 -10.50 14.95 -10.28
CA PRO A 134 -11.84 15.48 -10.07
C PRO A 134 -11.83 16.95 -10.47
N ASN A 135 -12.76 17.35 -11.34
CA ASN A 135 -12.92 18.76 -11.66
C ASN A 135 -13.17 19.53 -10.35
N PRO A 136 -12.53 20.70 -10.18
CA PRO A 136 -12.70 21.53 -8.98
C PRO A 136 -14.15 21.91 -8.72
#